data_AF-A0A9P3WJ07-F1
#
_entry.id   AF-A0A9P3WJ07-F1
#
_cell.length_a   1.000
_cell.length_b   1.000
_cell.length_c   1.000
_cell.angle_alpha   90.00
_cell.angle_beta   90.00
_cell.angle_gamma   90.00
#
_symmetry.space_group_name_H-M   'P 1'
#
loop_
_entity.id
_entity.type
_entity.pdbx_description
1 polymer ?
#
loop_
_entity_poly.entity_id
_entity_poly.type
_entity_poly.pdbx_seq_one_letter_code
_entity_poly.pdbx_strand_id
1 'polypeptide(L)'
;EKRSAVIAELVNQYYIDNILSREHENSKLLYDVYNQIWQANLDGKPFDKIARELNNAGIRIPYFDSQSGKIVVEAGIWKKDDIATLSNSALVIKMIESNEKKAKRNAR
;
A
#
# COMPACT_ATOMS: atom_id res chain seq x y z
N GLU A 1 12.72 -7.23 20.97
CA GLU A 1 12.32 -6.39 19.82
C GLU A 1 11.35 -7.05 18.82
N LYS A 2 11.62 -8.26 18.29
CA LYS A 2 10.73 -8.92 17.29
C LYS A 2 9.24 -8.98 17.67
N ARG A 3 8.90 -9.24 18.94
CA ARG A 3 7.50 -9.26 19.42
C ARG A 3 6.80 -7.91 19.27
N SER A 4 7.51 -6.80 19.46
CA SER A 4 6.93 -5.45 19.35
C SER A 4 6.62 -5.10 17.89
N ALA A 5 7.45 -5.53 16.95
CA ALA A 5 7.23 -5.29 15.52
C ALA A 5 6.02 -6.07 14.98
N VAL A 6 5.86 -7.33 15.39
CA VAL A 6 4.69 -8.15 15.01
C VAL A 6 3.40 -7.55 15.57
N ILE A 7 3.41 -7.09 16.84
CA ILE A 7 2.24 -6.42 17.43
C ILE A 7 1.91 -5.13 16.67
N ALA A 8 2.91 -4.33 16.33
CA ALA A 8 2.71 -3.10 15.55
C ALA A 8 2.09 -3.39 14.18
N GLU A 9 2.56 -4.43 13.49
CA GLU A 9 2.00 -4.83 12.20
C GLU A 9 0.53 -5.25 12.30
N LEU A 10 0.16 -6.02 13.33
CA LEU A 10 -1.23 -6.42 13.56
C LEU A 10 -2.13 -5.22 13.91
N VAL A 11 -1.63 -4.27 14.70
CA VAL A 11 -2.35 -3.02 15.01
C VAL A 11 -2.54 -2.19 13.76
N ASN A 12 -1.50 -2.07 12.92
CA ASN A 12 -1.59 -1.35 11.66
C ASN A 12 -2.56 -2.03 10.70
N GLN A 13 -2.53 -3.37 10.59
CA GLN A 13 -3.48 -4.12 9.78
C GLN A 13 -4.92 -3.87 10.25
N TYR A 14 -5.17 -3.94 11.55
CA TYR A 14 -6.50 -3.65 12.11
C TYR A 14 -6.97 -2.23 11.77
N TYR A 15 -6.07 -1.25 11.91
CA TYR A 15 -6.37 0.15 11.58
C TYR A 15 -6.68 0.33 10.10
N ILE A 16 -5.86 -0.26 9.22
CA ILE A 16 -6.08 -0.25 7.76
C ILE A 16 -7.45 -0.87 7.47
N ASP A 17 -7.73 -2.08 7.92
CA ASP A 17 -8.96 -2.78 7.54
C ASP A 17 -10.24 -2.09 8.06
N ASN A 18 -10.22 -1.56 9.28
CA ASN A 18 -11.45 -1.17 9.99
C ASN A 18 -11.64 0.33 10.20
N ILE A 19 -10.59 1.15 10.14
CA ILE A 19 -10.66 2.57 10.56
C ILE A 19 -10.29 3.49 9.40
N LEU A 20 -9.28 3.14 8.61
CA LEU A 20 -8.74 4.01 7.57
C LEU A 20 -9.74 4.20 6.42
N SER A 21 -10.12 5.45 6.14
CA SER A 21 -11.00 5.75 5.00
C SER A 21 -10.31 5.50 3.66
N ARG A 22 -11.08 5.09 2.65
CA ARG A 22 -10.61 4.77 1.29
C ARG A 22 -11.65 5.19 0.25
N GLU A 23 -11.93 6.48 0.14
CA GLU A 23 -12.92 6.99 -0.81
C GLU A 23 -12.37 7.04 -2.23
N HIS A 24 -11.08 7.39 -2.39
CA HIS A 24 -10.44 7.53 -3.69
C HIS A 24 -10.08 6.16 -4.30
N GLU A 25 -10.27 6.02 -5.62
CA GLU A 25 -9.98 4.78 -6.36
C GLU A 25 -8.53 4.31 -6.18
N ASN A 26 -7.57 5.22 -6.26
CA ASN A 26 -6.15 4.88 -6.06
C ASN A 26 -5.84 4.42 -4.63
N SER A 27 -6.59 4.88 -3.63
CA SER A 27 -6.47 4.38 -2.25
C SER A 27 -7.02 2.96 -2.11
N LYS A 28 -8.13 2.65 -2.79
CA LYS A 28 -8.71 1.30 -2.84
C LYS A 28 -7.75 0.33 -3.51
N LEU A 29 -7.21 0.71 -4.68
CA LEU A 29 -6.21 -0.10 -5.37
C LEU A 29 -4.97 -0.35 -4.50
N LEU A 30 -4.43 0.69 -3.85
CA LEU A 30 -3.27 0.54 -2.97
C LEU A 30 -3.57 -0.42 -1.81
N TYR A 31 -4.77 -0.31 -1.21
CA TYR A 31 -5.21 -1.22 -0.15
C TYR A 31 -5.32 -2.67 -0.62
N ASP A 32 -5.95 -2.91 -1.77
CA ASP A 32 -6.12 -4.27 -2.30
C ASP A 32 -4.77 -4.93 -2.60
N VAL A 33 -3.85 -4.17 -3.20
CA VAL A 33 -2.49 -4.62 -3.48
C VAL A 33 -1.71 -4.88 -2.19
N TYR A 34 -1.79 -3.97 -1.22
CA TYR A 34 -1.18 -4.15 0.10
C TYR A 34 -1.69 -5.43 0.78
N ASN A 35 -3.00 -5.66 0.80
CA ASN A 35 -3.56 -6.85 1.43
C ASN A 35 -3.17 -8.15 0.71
N GLN A 36 -3.05 -8.13 -0.62
CA GLN A 36 -2.52 -9.26 -1.37
C GLN A 36 -1.05 -9.55 -1.02
N ILE A 37 -0.22 -8.51 -0.89
CA ILE A 37 1.19 -8.64 -0.47
C ILE A 37 1.27 -9.13 0.98
N TRP A 38 0.46 -8.58 1.88
CA TRP A 38 0.42 -8.93 3.30
C TRP A 38 0.05 -10.41 3.49
N GLN A 39 -1.01 -10.89 2.83
CA GLN A 39 -1.39 -12.30 2.88
C GLN A 39 -0.30 -13.21 2.30
N ALA A 40 0.28 -12.83 1.17
CA ALA A 40 1.37 -13.60 0.57
C ALA A 40 2.63 -13.67 1.46
N ASN A 41 2.93 -12.59 2.20
CA ASN A 41 4.00 -12.56 3.18
C ASN A 41 3.70 -13.48 4.38
N LEU A 42 2.46 -13.51 4.86
CA LEU A 42 2.02 -14.45 5.91
C LEU A 42 2.14 -15.91 5.45
N ASP A 43 1.82 -16.19 4.19
CA ASP A 43 1.98 -17.50 3.56
C ASP A 43 3.47 -17.87 3.30
N GLY A 44 4.41 -16.97 3.61
CA GLY A 44 5.85 -17.17 3.45
C GLY A 44 6.32 -17.12 2.00
N LYS A 45 5.56 -16.48 1.09
CA LYS A 45 5.96 -16.37 -0.33
C LYS A 45 7.18 -15.44 -0.48
N PRO A 46 8.20 -15.84 -1.27
CA PRO A 46 9.29 -14.95 -1.64
C PRO A 46 8.79 -13.73 -2.43
N PHE A 47 9.39 -12.55 -2.19
CA PHE A 47 8.96 -11.30 -2.83
C PHE A 47 9.02 -11.34 -4.37
N ASP A 48 9.97 -12.05 -4.95
CA ASP A 48 10.06 -12.22 -6.40
C ASP A 48 8.90 -13.06 -6.96
N LYS A 49 8.35 -14.00 -6.18
CA LYS A 49 7.14 -14.73 -6.53
C LYS A 49 5.91 -13.83 -6.47
N ILE A 50 5.80 -13.00 -5.43
CA ILE A 50 4.69 -12.03 -5.28
C ILE A 50 4.68 -11.05 -6.47
N ALA A 51 5.85 -10.49 -6.81
CA ALA A 51 5.98 -9.59 -7.96
C ALA A 51 5.55 -10.26 -9.27
N ARG A 52 5.94 -11.53 -9.51
CA ARG A 52 5.48 -12.29 -10.68
C ARG A 52 3.96 -12.50 -10.69
N GLU A 53 3.35 -12.81 -9.56
CA GLU A 53 1.90 -12.97 -9.44
C GLU A 53 1.16 -11.67 -9.79
N LEU A 54 1.62 -10.51 -9.28
CA LEU A 54 1.05 -9.20 -9.60
C LEU A 54 1.23 -8.82 -11.08
N ASN A 55 2.40 -9.12 -11.66
CA ASN A 55 2.67 -8.92 -13.09
C ASN A 55 1.74 -9.77 -13.98
N ASN A 56 1.55 -11.05 -13.64
CA ASN A 56 0.67 -11.96 -14.40
C ASN A 56 -0.80 -11.53 -14.32
N ALA A 57 -1.21 -10.92 -13.21
CA ALA A 57 -2.54 -10.36 -13.04
C ALA A 57 -2.71 -8.99 -13.73
N GLY A 58 -1.66 -8.41 -14.30
CA GLY A 58 -1.70 -7.11 -14.97
C GLY A 58 -2.00 -5.95 -14.01
N ILE A 59 -1.69 -6.11 -12.71
CA ILE A 59 -1.98 -5.09 -11.70
C ILE A 59 -1.03 -3.91 -11.87
N ARG A 60 -1.60 -2.71 -11.98
CA ARG A 60 -0.83 -1.46 -12.09
C ARG A 60 -0.15 -1.12 -10.76
N ILE A 61 0.98 -0.41 -10.83
CA ILE A 61 1.82 -0.14 -9.66
C ILE A 61 1.38 1.19 -9.03
N PRO A 62 0.81 1.19 -7.81
CA PRO A 62 0.58 2.40 -7.06
C PRO A 62 1.89 2.89 -6.43
N TYR A 63 2.18 4.17 -6.54
CA TYR A 63 3.28 4.81 -5.82
C TYR A 63 2.86 6.17 -5.28
N PHE A 64 3.61 6.67 -4.31
CA PHE A 64 3.36 7.98 -3.71
C PHE A 64 4.11 9.06 -4.49
N ASP A 65 3.36 9.95 -5.15
CA ASP A 65 3.95 11.15 -5.69
C ASP A 65 4.10 12.20 -4.58
N SER A 66 5.34 12.42 -4.16
CA SER A 66 5.66 13.39 -3.12
C SER A 66 5.37 14.85 -3.51
N GLN A 67 5.28 15.17 -4.81
CA GLN A 67 4.98 16.53 -5.26
C GLN A 67 3.50 16.87 -5.12
N SER A 68 2.62 16.00 -5.61
CA SER A 68 1.16 16.17 -5.45
C SER A 68 0.64 15.74 -4.08
N GLY A 69 1.39 14.91 -3.36
CA GLY A 69 0.94 14.27 -2.12
C GLY A 69 -0.17 13.24 -2.37
N LYS A 70 -0.29 12.74 -3.61
CA LYS A 70 -1.32 11.79 -4.04
C LYS A 70 -0.71 10.45 -4.44
N ILE A 71 -1.56 9.43 -4.46
CA ILE A 71 -1.20 8.14 -5.03
C ILE A 71 -1.39 8.23 -6.54
N VAL A 72 -0.33 7.91 -7.28
CA VAL A 72 -0.35 7.79 -8.74
C VAL A 72 -0.23 6.30 -9.10
N VAL A 73 -0.82 5.92 -10.23
CA VAL A 73 -0.89 4.54 -10.68
C VAL A 73 -0.30 4.45 -12.09
N GLU A 74 0.76 3.66 -12.22
CA GLU A 74 1.48 3.51 -13.49
C GLU A 74 1.45 2.08 -14.02
N ALA A 75 1.51 1.97 -15.35
CA ALA A 75 1.78 0.68 -15.98
C ALA A 75 3.27 0.37 -15.82
N GLY A 76 3.60 -0.86 -15.46
CA GLY A 76 4.98 -1.25 -15.22
C GLY A 76 5.12 -2.72 -14.87
N ILE A 77 6.36 -3.12 -14.60
CA ILE A 77 6.71 -4.47 -14.15
C ILE A 77 7.05 -4.37 -12.67
N TRP A 78 6.28 -5.05 -11.82
CA TRP A 78 6.53 -5.22 -10.40
C TRP A 78 7.91 -5.84 -10.18
N LYS A 79 8.69 -5.23 -9.31
CA LYS A 79 10.00 -5.66 -8.84
C LYS A 79 9.95 -6.02 -7.37
N LYS A 80 10.98 -6.74 -6.91
CA LYS A 80 11.15 -7.09 -5.49
C LYS A 80 11.09 -5.87 -4.57
N ASP A 81 11.67 -4.76 -5.00
CA ASP A 81 11.74 -3.53 -4.20
C ASP A 81 10.38 -2.86 -4.05
N ASP A 82 9.48 -3.01 -5.05
CA ASP A 82 8.10 -2.53 -4.96
C ASP A 82 7.34 -3.32 -3.88
N ILE A 83 7.53 -4.65 -3.85
CA ILE A 83 6.95 -5.52 -2.82
C ILE A 83 7.50 -5.17 -1.45
N ALA A 84 8.81 -4.95 -1.32
CA ALA A 84 9.44 -4.58 -0.06
C ALA A 84 8.91 -3.24 0.46
N THR A 85 8.73 -2.26 -0.44
CA THR A 85 8.19 -0.95 -0.11
C THR A 85 6.75 -1.05 0.37
N LEU A 86 5.90 -1.75 -0.38
CA LEU A 86 4.49 -1.91 -0.03
C LEU A 86 4.23 -2.94 1.07
N SER A 87 5.23 -3.68 1.52
CA SER A 87 5.13 -4.50 2.75
C SER A 87 5.20 -3.67 4.04
N ASN A 88 5.47 -2.35 3.95
CA ASN A 88 5.51 -1.46 5.10
C ASN A 88 4.11 -0.85 5.36
N SER A 89 3.38 -1.44 6.30
CA SER A 89 2.03 -1.01 6.69
C SER A 89 1.96 0.48 7.08
N ALA A 90 2.95 1.00 7.81
CA ALA A 90 2.99 2.41 8.20
C ALA A 90 3.15 3.36 7.00
N LEU A 91 3.90 2.94 5.97
CA LEU A 91 4.00 3.69 4.73
C LEU A 91 2.66 3.69 3.99
N VAL A 92 2.02 2.53 3.85
CA VAL A 92 0.72 2.39 3.18
C VAL A 92 -0.35 3.25 3.86
N ILE A 93 -0.41 3.24 5.19
CA ILE A 93 -1.29 4.14 5.96
C ILE A 93 -1.05 5.60 5.56
N LYS A 94 0.20 6.06 5.61
CA LYS A 94 0.56 7.44 5.28
C LYS A 94 0.17 7.82 3.84
N MET A 95 0.36 6.90 2.89
CA MET A 95 -0.01 7.10 1.49
C MET A 95 -1.52 7.28 1.33
N ILE A 96 -2.32 6.38 1.91
CA ILE A 96 -3.79 6.46 1.87
C ILE A 96 -4.27 7.72 2.57
N GLU A 97 -3.82 8.01 3.79
CA GLU A 97 -4.22 9.23 4.51
C GLU A 97 -3.92 10.50 3.70
N SER A 98 -2.75 10.58 3.08
CA SER A 98 -2.39 11.73 2.23
C SER A 98 -3.29 11.83 1.00
N ASN A 99 -3.63 10.69 0.39
CA ASN A 99 -4.51 10.65 -0.76
C ASN A 99 -5.94 11.08 -0.42
N GLU A 100 -6.44 10.65 0.74
CA GLU A 100 -7.78 10.99 1.24
C GLU A 100 -7.91 12.41 1.79
N LYS A 101 -6.79 13.07 2.14
CA LYS A 101 -6.83 14.49 2.52
C LYS A 101 -7.43 15.30 1.38
N LYS A 102 -8.57 15.93 1.68
CA LYS A 102 -9.12 17.01 0.86
C LYS A 102 -8.01 18.06 0.72
N ALA A 103 -7.64 18.38 -0.52
CA ALA A 103 -6.77 19.53 -0.76
C ALA A 103 -7.47 20.71 -0.07
N LYS A 104 -6.77 21.43 0.81
CA LYS A 104 -7.29 22.70 1.30
C LYS A 104 -7.48 23.55 0.06
N ARG A 105 -8.74 23.65 -0.40
CA ARG A 105 -9.14 24.58 -1.45
C ARG A 105 -8.61 25.91 -0.96
N ASN A 106 -7.62 26.48 -1.67
CA ASN A 106 -7.16 27.82 -1.39
C ASN A 106 -8.39 28.71 -1.55
N ALA A 107 -8.98 29.09 -0.42
CA ALA A 107 -9.91 30.19 -0.36
C ALA A 107 -9.05 31.44 -0.60
N ARG A 108 -9.00 31.88 -1.85
CA ARG A 108 -8.61 33.23 -2.25
C ARG A 108 -9.62 33.69 -3.28
#